data_AF-A0A416JDW0-F1
#
_entry.id   AF-A0A416JDW0-F1
#
_cell.length_a   1.000
_cell.length_b   1.000
_cell.length_c   1.000
_cell.angle_alpha   90.00
_cell.angle_beta   90.00
_cell.angle_gamma   90.00
#
_symmetry.space_group_name_H-M   'P 1'
#
loop_
_entity.id
_entity.type
_entity.pdbx_description
1 polymer ?
#
loop_
_entity_poly.entity_id
_entity_poly.type
_entity_poly.pdbx_seq_one_letter_code
_entity_poly.pdbx_strand_id
1 'polypeptide(L)'
;GPDGKGGGLNESIQTAWCISSECKDPEAAMRVIEAIATDPEMHAAFYSTGVEGVHYTIENGQAVATEKAANSGYSISYGYITSSFIPDFSSLACQPDEKNKEILEVQKAYTEEAMKLRGDKQMIPPNVSTLYDQAAASITSTWKEVVSQIILGSTSVEDGLKSYKNFWDSVDGDTMLKELNGQ
;
A
#
# COMPACT_ATOMS: atom_id res chain seq x y z
N GLY A 1 3.70 0.65 -21.62
CA GLY A 1 4.47 1.87 -21.95
C GLY A 1 3.57 3.08 -22.13
N PRO A 2 4.10 4.25 -22.54
CA PRO A 2 3.37 5.52 -22.69
C PRO A 2 2.19 5.48 -23.67
N ASP A 3 2.19 4.52 -24.60
CA ASP A 3 1.16 4.31 -25.60
C ASP A 3 0.06 3.32 -25.14
N GLY A 4 0.11 2.88 -23.88
CA GLY A 4 -0.81 1.90 -23.32
C GLY A 4 -0.55 0.45 -23.76
N LYS A 5 0.51 0.18 -24.53
CA LYS A 5 0.86 -1.19 -24.97
C LYS A 5 1.82 -1.85 -23.99
N GLY A 6 1.71 -3.18 -23.86
CA GLY A 6 2.59 -3.99 -23.01
C GLY A 6 2.41 -3.79 -21.50
N GLY A 7 1.27 -3.23 -21.07
CA GLY A 7 0.96 -3.00 -19.66
C GLY A 7 1.47 -1.67 -19.10
N GLY A 8 0.90 -1.30 -17.96
CA GLY A 8 1.39 -0.20 -17.13
C GLY A 8 2.41 -0.73 -16.13
N LEU A 9 3.62 -0.16 -16.14
CA LEU A 9 4.60 -0.39 -15.08
C LEU A 9 4.16 0.45 -13.89
N ASN A 10 3.27 -0.11 -13.07
CA ASN A 10 2.87 0.49 -11.82
C ASN A 10 3.51 -0.31 -10.69
N GLU A 11 4.44 0.33 -9.99
CA GLU A 11 5.04 -0.20 -8.79
C GLU A 11 4.02 -0.18 -7.66
N SER A 12 3.21 -1.24 -7.59
CA SER A 12 2.58 -1.61 -6.34
C SER A 12 3.68 -2.19 -5.45
N ILE A 13 4.42 -1.34 -4.76
CA ILE A 13 5.31 -1.79 -3.68
C ILE A 13 4.43 -2.57 -2.70
N GLN A 14 4.69 -3.86 -2.55
CA GLN A 14 4.22 -4.58 -1.38
C GLN A 14 5.10 -4.09 -0.24
N THR A 15 4.51 -3.40 0.74
CA THR A 15 5.23 -3.06 1.98
C THR A 15 5.73 -4.37 2.58
N ALA A 16 7.05 -4.51 2.68
CA ALA A 16 7.69 -5.69 3.23
C ALA A 16 8.66 -5.27 4.34
N TRP A 17 8.74 -6.12 5.36
CA TRP A 17 9.78 -6.03 6.37
C TRP A 17 11.01 -6.79 5.89
N CYS A 18 12.18 -6.17 5.99
CA CYS A 18 13.46 -6.80 5.64
C CYS A 18 14.35 -6.85 6.88
N ILE A 19 15.06 -7.96 7.07
CA ILE A 19 16.08 -8.11 8.11
C ILE A 19 17.43 -7.84 7.46
N SER A 20 18.16 -6.84 7.98
CA SER A 20 19.51 -6.52 7.50
C SER A 20 20.44 -7.73 7.62
N SER A 21 21.34 -7.90 6.65
CA SER A 21 22.43 -8.88 6.72
C SER A 21 23.38 -8.64 7.90
N GLU A 22 23.36 -7.44 8.49
CA GLU A 22 24.14 -7.06 9.67
C GLU A 22 23.38 -7.28 10.99
N CYS A 23 22.15 -7.80 10.96
CA CYS A 23 21.37 -8.08 12.16
C CYS A 23 22.09 -9.12 13.02
N LYS A 24 22.34 -8.77 14.29
CA LYS A 24 23.03 -9.67 15.23
C LYS A 24 22.19 -10.87 15.67
N ASP A 25 20.87 -10.76 15.55
CA ASP A 25 19.92 -11.82 15.89
C ASP A 25 18.75 -11.83 14.89
N PRO A 26 18.95 -12.38 13.68
CA PRO A 26 17.92 -12.41 12.65
C PRO A 26 16.71 -13.28 13.05
N GLU A 27 16.92 -14.30 13.88
CA GLU A 27 15.84 -15.16 14.37
C GLU A 27 14.91 -14.42 15.33
N ALA A 28 15.45 -13.60 16.25
CA ALA A 28 14.64 -12.73 17.09
C ALA A 28 13.90 -11.67 16.28
N ALA A 29 14.55 -11.07 15.28
CA ALA A 29 13.90 -10.12 14.39
C ALA A 29 12.74 -10.76 13.62
N MET A 30 12.90 -12.00 13.14
CA MET A 30 11.82 -12.74 12.47
C MET A 30 10.65 -13.01 13.42
N ARG A 31 10.89 -13.42 14.66
CA ARG A 31 9.82 -13.62 15.67
C ARG A 31 9.01 -12.34 15.93
N VAL A 32 9.65 -11.17 15.90
CA VAL A 32 8.94 -9.88 16.03
C VAL A 32 8.07 -9.61 14.81
N ILE A 33 8.58 -9.84 13.59
CA ILE A 33 7.81 -9.67 12.35
C ILE A 33 6.62 -10.64 12.33
N GLU A 34 6.83 -11.90 12.72
CA GLU A 34 5.78 -12.90 12.86
C GLU A 34 4.68 -12.41 13.83
N ALA A 35 5.05 -11.98 15.04
CA ALA A 35 4.08 -11.44 16.00
C ALA A 35 3.28 -10.26 15.43
N ILE A 36 3.93 -9.28 14.78
CA ILE A 36 3.22 -8.15 14.15
C ILE A 36 2.26 -8.61 13.05
N ALA A 37 2.58 -9.68 12.33
CA ALA A 37 1.77 -10.17 11.22
C ALA A 37 0.63 -11.11 11.65
N THR A 38 0.83 -11.92 12.68
CA THR A 38 -0.06 -13.03 13.01
C THR A 38 -0.75 -12.93 14.37
N ASP A 39 -0.18 -12.18 15.32
CA ASP A 39 -0.82 -11.98 16.61
C ASP A 39 -1.90 -10.88 16.47
N PRO A 40 -3.19 -11.18 16.75
CA PRO A 40 -4.28 -10.23 16.51
C PRO A 40 -4.15 -8.94 17.33
N GLU A 41 -3.64 -9.02 18.56
CA GLU A 41 -3.48 -7.88 19.45
C GLU A 41 -2.33 -6.99 18.95
N MET A 42 -1.17 -7.59 18.64
CA MET A 42 -0.02 -6.87 18.11
C MET A 42 -0.30 -6.25 16.75
N HIS A 43 -0.97 -6.98 15.86
CA HIS A 43 -1.34 -6.47 14.54
C HIS A 43 -2.28 -5.27 14.64
N ALA A 44 -3.33 -5.38 15.45
CA ALA A 44 -4.27 -4.30 15.69
C ALA A 44 -3.58 -3.09 16.32
N ALA A 45 -2.74 -3.31 17.33
CA ALA A 45 -1.99 -2.24 17.97
C ALA A 45 -1.07 -1.50 16.99
N PHE A 46 -0.43 -2.21 16.06
CA PHE A 46 0.53 -1.62 15.12
C PHE A 46 -0.13 -0.88 13.95
N TYR A 47 -1.25 -1.38 13.42
CA TYR A 47 -1.85 -0.87 12.18
C TYR A 47 -3.22 -0.19 12.34
N SER A 48 -3.89 -0.34 13.48
CA SER A 48 -5.33 -0.02 13.60
C SER A 48 -5.66 0.83 14.83
N THR A 49 -5.43 0.30 16.02
CA THR A 49 -5.96 0.85 17.28
C THR A 49 -4.90 1.49 18.15
N GLY A 50 -3.61 1.18 18.00
CA GLY A 50 -2.63 1.53 19.01
C GLY A 50 -2.79 0.71 20.29
N VAL A 51 -2.12 1.15 21.35
CA VAL A 51 -2.03 0.45 22.65
C VAL A 51 -3.08 0.95 23.65
N GLU A 52 -3.82 0.03 24.29
CA GLU A 52 -4.76 0.34 25.37
C GLU A 52 -4.06 1.01 26.57
N GLY A 53 -4.73 1.96 27.23
CA GLY A 53 -4.20 2.76 28.32
C GLY A 53 -3.24 3.87 27.88
N VAL A 54 -2.74 3.82 26.64
CA VAL A 54 -1.90 4.89 26.05
C VAL A 54 -2.71 5.69 25.04
N HIS A 55 -3.28 5.01 24.05
CA HIS A 55 -3.97 5.63 22.91
C HIS A 55 -5.49 5.60 23.09
N TYR A 56 -6.02 4.53 23.66
CA TYR A 56 -7.45 4.39 23.94
C TYR A 56 -7.70 3.69 25.28
N THR A 57 -8.91 3.81 25.79
CA THR A 57 -9.48 3.00 26.88
C THR A 57 -10.75 2.32 26.39
N ILE A 58 -11.13 1.19 27.00
CA ILE A 58 -12.39 0.53 26.68
C ILE A 58 -13.50 1.08 27.57
N GLU A 59 -14.51 1.68 26.95
CA GLU A 59 -15.73 2.16 27.61
C GLU A 59 -16.94 1.51 26.94
N ASN A 60 -17.74 0.77 27.72
CA ASN A 60 -18.91 0.04 27.21
C ASN A 60 -18.62 -0.89 26.02
N GLY A 61 -17.43 -1.50 25.99
CA GLY A 61 -17.00 -2.40 24.92
C GLY A 61 -16.52 -1.70 23.64
N GLN A 62 -16.37 -0.37 23.66
CA GLN A 62 -15.84 0.43 22.56
C GLN A 62 -14.52 1.09 22.97
N ALA A 63 -13.58 1.18 22.03
CA ALA A 63 -12.36 1.94 22.22
C ALA A 63 -12.65 3.45 22.10
N VAL A 64 -12.30 4.19 23.16
CA VAL A 64 -12.40 5.64 23.25
C VAL A 64 -10.99 6.21 23.37
N ALA A 65 -10.63 7.15 22.50
CA ALA A 65 -9.31 7.76 22.53
C ALA A 65 -9.04 8.43 23.89
N THR A 66 -7.83 8.27 24.42
CA THR A 66 -7.41 9.04 25.60
C THR A 66 -7.35 10.53 25.25
N GLU A 67 -7.51 11.42 26.24
CA GLU A 67 -7.46 12.87 26.02
C GLU A 67 -6.15 13.29 25.33
N LYS A 68 -5.02 12.68 25.71
CA LYS A 68 -3.73 12.93 25.08
C LYS A 68 -3.70 12.51 23.61
N ALA A 69 -4.23 11.33 23.30
CA ALA A 69 -4.24 10.81 21.92
C ALA A 69 -5.20 11.61 21.03
N ALA A 70 -6.39 11.96 21.51
CA ALA A 70 -7.34 12.78 20.78
C ALA A 70 -6.72 14.12 20.31
N ASN A 71 -5.85 14.71 21.14
CA ASN A 71 -5.14 15.95 20.84
C ASN A 71 -3.95 15.79 19.87
N SER A 72 -3.54 14.57 19.51
CA SER A 72 -2.42 14.31 18.59
C SER A 72 -2.87 13.96 17.16
N GLY A 73 -4.16 14.08 16.85
CA GLY A 73 -4.72 13.63 15.57
C GLY A 73 -4.81 12.11 15.45
N TYR A 74 -4.69 11.37 16.56
CA TYR A 74 -4.93 9.93 16.58
C TYR A 74 -6.40 9.64 16.26
N SER A 75 -6.61 8.62 15.43
CA SER A 75 -7.92 8.03 15.17
C SER A 75 -7.79 6.53 15.16
N ILE A 76 -8.82 5.85 15.68
CA ILE A 76 -8.93 4.40 15.55
C ILE A 76 -9.33 4.11 14.10
N SER A 77 -8.56 3.26 13.43
CA SER A 77 -8.86 2.79 12.08
C SER A 77 -9.18 1.30 12.11
N TYR A 78 -10.27 0.90 11.47
CA TYR A 78 -10.63 -0.51 11.28
C TYR A 78 -10.34 -1.01 9.86
N GLY A 79 -9.83 -0.14 8.98
CA GLY A 79 -9.72 -0.42 7.54
C GLY A 79 -8.65 -1.46 7.18
N TYR A 80 -7.64 -1.67 8.01
CA TYR A 80 -6.60 -2.68 7.76
C TYR A 80 -7.01 -4.08 8.23
N ILE A 81 -7.95 -4.20 9.17
CA ILE A 81 -8.36 -5.50 9.69
C ILE A 81 -9.03 -6.34 8.59
N THR A 82 -9.83 -5.73 7.72
CA THR A 82 -10.45 -6.41 6.57
C THR A 82 -9.48 -6.77 5.44
N SER A 83 -8.24 -6.26 5.48
CA SER A 83 -7.16 -6.59 4.53
C SER A 83 -6.02 -7.42 5.15
N SER A 84 -6.20 -7.87 6.40
CA SER A 84 -5.22 -8.65 7.17
C SER A 84 -5.53 -10.16 7.13
N PHE A 85 -4.69 -10.97 7.79
CA PHE A 85 -4.97 -12.40 8.03
C PHE A 85 -6.02 -12.65 9.13
N ILE A 86 -6.57 -11.58 9.72
CA ILE A 86 -7.61 -11.67 10.74
C ILE A 86 -8.97 -11.81 10.03
N PRO A 87 -9.69 -12.93 10.22
CA PRO A 87 -10.89 -13.25 9.44
C PRO A 87 -12.08 -12.34 9.77
N ASP A 88 -12.17 -11.87 11.03
CA ASP A 88 -13.22 -10.98 11.52
C ASP A 88 -12.77 -10.24 12.81
N PHE A 89 -13.62 -9.33 13.29
CA PHE A 89 -13.35 -8.56 14.50
C PHE A 89 -13.45 -9.38 15.79
N SER A 90 -13.90 -10.64 15.78
CA SER A 90 -14.20 -11.40 17.01
C SER A 90 -12.98 -11.68 17.88
N SER A 91 -11.80 -11.70 17.26
CA SER A 91 -10.51 -11.89 17.94
C SER A 91 -9.96 -10.61 18.59
N LEU A 92 -10.63 -9.46 18.41
CA LEU A 92 -10.16 -8.18 18.91
C LEU A 92 -10.78 -7.82 20.25
N ALA A 93 -9.95 -7.24 21.12
CA ALA A 93 -10.40 -6.67 22.40
C ALA A 93 -11.43 -5.54 22.22
N CYS A 94 -11.36 -4.80 21.10
CA CYS A 94 -12.30 -3.75 20.76
C CYS A 94 -13.12 -4.11 19.53
N GLN A 95 -14.45 -4.06 19.68
CA GLN A 95 -15.36 -4.23 18.57
C GLN A 95 -15.70 -2.87 17.93
N PRO A 96 -15.81 -2.78 16.59
CA PRO A 96 -16.35 -1.59 15.95
C PRO A 96 -17.80 -1.36 16.42
N ASP A 97 -18.22 -0.10 16.52
CA ASP A 97 -19.62 0.23 16.74
C ASP A 97 -20.50 -0.16 15.52
N GLU A 98 -21.82 -0.17 15.70
CA GLU A 98 -22.76 -0.60 14.65
C GLU A 98 -22.66 0.25 13.38
N LYS A 99 -22.42 1.56 13.51
CA LYS A 99 -22.27 2.45 12.35
C LYS A 99 -21.01 2.09 11.56
N ASN A 100 -19.90 1.81 12.25
CA ASN A 100 -18.66 1.38 11.62
C ASN A 100 -18.82 0.01 10.96
N LYS A 101 -19.54 -0.94 11.58
CA LYS A 101 -19.87 -2.24 10.96
C LYS A 101 -20.63 -2.06 9.64
N GLU A 102 -21.67 -1.22 9.63
CA GLU A 102 -22.44 -0.92 8.41
C GLU A 102 -21.56 -0.34 7.30
N ILE A 103 -20.69 0.62 7.64
CA ILE A 103 -19.75 1.24 6.67
C ILE A 103 -18.79 0.19 6.10
N LEU A 104 -18.24 -0.69 6.95
CA LEU A 104 -17.29 -1.71 6.56
C LEU A 104 -17.91 -2.74 5.61
N GLU A 105 -19.16 -3.15 5.84
CA GLU A 105 -19.89 -4.06 4.94
C GLU A 105 -20.10 -3.42 3.57
N VAL A 106 -20.49 -2.14 3.52
CA VAL A 106 -20.62 -1.40 2.26
C VAL A 106 -19.27 -1.28 1.54
N GLN A 107 -18.20 -0.96 2.27
CA GLN A 107 -16.84 -0.89 1.73
C GLN A 107 -16.38 -2.24 1.16
N LYS A 108 -16.66 -3.33 1.87
CA LYS A 108 -16.35 -4.70 1.42
C LYS A 108 -17.06 -5.02 0.11
N ALA A 109 -18.36 -4.73 0.00
CA ALA A 109 -19.12 -4.93 -1.23
C ALA A 109 -18.55 -4.15 -2.41
N TYR A 110 -18.18 -2.88 -2.22
CA TYR A 110 -17.51 -2.08 -3.25
C TYR A 110 -16.15 -2.64 -3.64
N THR A 111 -15.37 -3.12 -2.66
CA THR A 111 -14.05 -3.72 -2.88
C THR A 111 -14.17 -5.00 -3.69
N GLU A 112 -15.11 -5.88 -3.32
CA GLU A 112 -15.37 -7.13 -4.05
C GLU A 112 -15.78 -6.88 -5.50
N GLU A 113 -16.63 -5.88 -5.75
CA GLU A 113 -17.02 -5.50 -7.12
C GLU A 113 -15.85 -4.90 -7.91
N ALA A 114 -15.08 -3.98 -7.30
CA ALA A 114 -13.90 -3.40 -7.93
C ALA A 114 -12.84 -4.46 -8.28
N MET A 115 -12.69 -5.49 -7.44
CA MET A 115 -11.74 -6.59 -7.66
C MET A 115 -12.11 -7.45 -8.87
N LYS A 116 -13.39 -7.52 -9.27
CA LYS A 116 -13.82 -8.17 -10.53
C LYS A 116 -13.39 -7.40 -11.77
N LEU A 117 -13.23 -6.09 -11.66
CA LEU A 117 -12.79 -5.19 -12.74
C LEU A 117 -11.27 -5.03 -12.78
N ARG A 118 -10.56 -5.55 -11.77
CA ARG A 118 -9.10 -5.45 -11.69
C ARG A 118 -8.49 -6.27 -12.83
N GLY A 119 -7.64 -5.62 -13.63
CA GLY A 119 -6.80 -6.33 -14.60
C GLY A 119 -5.82 -7.28 -13.93
N ASP A 120 -5.16 -8.12 -14.74
CA ASP A 120 -4.11 -9.00 -14.24
C ASP A 120 -3.00 -8.20 -13.55
N LYS A 121 -2.54 -8.69 -12.39
CA LYS A 121 -1.47 -8.06 -11.62
C LYS A 121 -0.29 -9.02 -11.58
N GLN A 122 0.74 -8.68 -12.33
CA GLN A 122 1.97 -9.45 -12.39
C GLN A 122 3.05 -8.82 -11.50
N MET A 123 3.79 -9.66 -10.81
CA MET A 123 4.98 -9.23 -10.08
C MET A 123 6.11 -9.09 -11.08
N ILE A 124 6.81 -7.96 -11.06
CA ILE A 124 8.03 -7.78 -11.84
C ILE A 124 9.13 -8.60 -11.14
N PRO A 125 9.69 -9.63 -11.78
CA PRO A 125 10.69 -10.46 -11.11
C PRO A 125 12.01 -9.71 -11.01
N PRO A 126 12.76 -9.89 -9.91
CA PRO A 126 14.06 -9.25 -9.75
C PRO A 126 15.05 -9.79 -10.79
N ASN A 127 16.00 -8.94 -11.21
CA ASN A 127 17.11 -9.26 -12.14
C ASN A 127 16.69 -9.68 -13.56
N VAL A 128 15.47 -9.34 -13.99
CA VAL A 128 15.00 -9.62 -15.38
C VAL A 128 15.48 -8.55 -16.35
N SER A 129 15.54 -7.30 -15.91
CA SER A 129 15.95 -6.17 -16.72
C SER A 129 16.78 -5.21 -15.87
N THR A 130 18.07 -5.07 -16.21
CA THR A 130 18.93 -4.07 -15.59
C THR A 130 18.45 -2.65 -15.90
N LEU A 131 17.81 -2.44 -17.06
CA LEU A 131 17.18 -1.17 -17.40
C LEU A 131 16.06 -0.84 -16.42
N TYR A 132 15.21 -1.81 -16.10
CA TYR A 132 14.18 -1.65 -15.07
C TYR A 132 14.78 -1.33 -13.71
N ASP A 133 15.77 -2.10 -13.25
CA ASP A 133 16.41 -1.89 -11.94
C ASP A 133 17.01 -0.48 -11.79
N GLN A 134 17.47 0.13 -12.89
CA GLN A 134 18.01 1.48 -12.92
C GLN A 134 16.95 2.58 -13.07
N ALA A 135 15.87 2.32 -13.81
CA ALA A 135 14.89 3.34 -14.20
C ALA A 135 13.60 3.32 -13.37
N ALA A 136 13.30 2.20 -12.69
CA ALA A 136 12.11 1.93 -11.88
C ALA A 136 11.59 3.14 -11.08
N ALA A 137 12.44 3.66 -10.19
CA ALA A 137 12.09 4.80 -9.34
C ALA A 137 11.76 6.07 -10.14
N SER A 138 12.51 6.32 -11.23
CA SER A 138 12.36 7.49 -12.09
C SER A 138 11.07 7.43 -12.91
N ILE A 139 10.65 6.24 -13.36
CA ILE A 139 9.40 6.06 -14.13
C ILE A 139 8.21 6.55 -13.32
N THR A 140 8.08 6.07 -12.07
CA THR A 140 6.99 6.45 -11.18
C THR A 140 7.03 7.94 -10.84
N SER A 141 8.21 8.51 -10.55
CA SER A 141 8.32 9.94 -10.21
C SER A 141 8.00 10.85 -11.38
N THR A 142 8.54 10.57 -12.58
CA THR A 142 8.31 11.40 -13.76
C THR A 142 6.86 11.35 -14.21
N TRP A 143 6.22 10.18 -14.15
CA TRP A 143 4.78 10.07 -14.43
C TRP A 143 3.95 10.93 -13.45
N LYS A 144 4.22 10.83 -12.14
CA LYS A 144 3.52 11.63 -11.11
C LYS A 144 3.71 13.13 -11.30
N GLU A 145 4.92 13.55 -11.66
CA GLU A 145 5.22 14.96 -11.94
C GLU A 145 4.42 15.48 -13.14
N VAL A 146 4.45 14.76 -14.27
CA VAL A 146 3.70 15.11 -15.48
C VAL A 146 2.19 15.20 -15.18
N VAL A 147 1.63 14.19 -14.50
CA VAL A 147 0.21 14.18 -14.12
C VAL A 147 -0.12 15.37 -13.22
N SER A 148 0.76 15.71 -12.27
CA SER A 148 0.56 16.85 -11.37
C SER A 148 0.55 18.18 -12.14
N GLN A 149 1.47 18.36 -13.10
CA GLN A 149 1.50 19.55 -13.95
C GLN A 149 0.23 19.69 -14.81
N ILE A 150 -0.30 18.58 -15.33
CA ILE A 150 -1.56 18.56 -16.09
C ILE A 150 -2.72 18.98 -15.19
N ILE A 151 -2.86 18.36 -14.00
CA ILE A 151 -3.95 18.65 -13.06
C ILE A 151 -3.92 20.10 -12.60
N LEU A 152 -2.73 20.65 -12.36
CA LEU A 152 -2.54 22.04 -11.96
C LEU A 152 -2.66 23.03 -13.14
N GLY A 153 -2.91 22.55 -14.36
CA GLY A 153 -3.04 23.38 -15.56
C GLY A 153 -1.73 24.07 -15.98
N SER A 154 -0.58 23.59 -15.51
CA SER A 154 0.74 24.11 -15.87
C SER A 154 1.24 23.58 -17.21
N THR A 155 0.67 22.47 -17.70
CA THR A 155 0.91 21.91 -19.03
C THR A 155 -0.37 21.31 -19.61
N SER A 156 -0.43 21.17 -20.93
CA SER A 156 -1.52 20.46 -21.62
C SER A 156 -1.36 18.94 -21.46
N VAL A 157 -2.43 18.20 -21.72
CA VAL A 157 -2.36 16.73 -21.75
C VAL A 157 -1.37 16.27 -22.83
N GLU A 158 -1.45 16.87 -24.02
CA GLU A 158 -0.60 16.53 -25.17
C GLU A 158 0.88 16.79 -24.87
N ASP A 159 1.21 17.95 -24.30
CA ASP A 159 2.60 18.31 -23.98
C ASP A 159 3.14 17.48 -22.82
N GLY A 160 2.30 17.20 -21.81
CA GLY A 160 2.65 16.30 -20.72
C GLY A 160 2.97 14.89 -21.20
N LEU A 161 2.13 14.31 -22.07
CA LEU A 161 2.36 12.99 -22.66
C LEU A 161 3.63 12.96 -23.52
N LYS A 162 3.88 14.03 -24.29
CA LYS A 162 5.12 14.16 -25.07
C LYS A 162 6.35 14.19 -24.17
N SER A 163 6.30 14.94 -23.06
CA SER A 163 7.38 14.97 -22.06
C SER A 163 7.65 13.59 -21.48
N TYR A 164 6.59 12.87 -21.10
CA TYR A 164 6.72 11.50 -20.58
C TYR A 164 7.29 10.53 -21.62
N LYS A 165 6.90 10.63 -22.89
CA LYS A 165 7.47 9.82 -23.97
C LYS A 165 8.97 10.11 -24.16
N ASN A 166 9.40 11.37 -24.09
CA ASN A 166 10.82 11.72 -24.19
C ASN A 166 11.64 11.08 -23.04
N PHE A 167 11.11 11.10 -21.81
CA PHE A 167 11.72 10.41 -20.69
C PHE A 167 11.80 8.89 -20.96
N TRP A 168 10.69 8.29 -21.39
CA TRP A 168 10.62 6.86 -21.68
C TRP A 168 11.68 6.43 -22.72
N ASP A 169 11.87 7.24 -23.75
CA ASP A 169 12.87 6.99 -24.79
C ASP A 169 14.30 7.14 -24.24
N SER A 170 14.52 8.07 -23.30
CA SER A 170 15.84 8.28 -22.68
C SER A 170 16.33 7.11 -21.82
N VAL A 171 15.40 6.29 -21.30
CA VAL A 171 15.70 5.11 -20.48
C VAL A 171 15.62 3.79 -21.26
N ASP A 172 15.51 3.86 -22.60
CA ASP A 172 15.27 2.71 -23.48
C ASP A 172 14.08 1.85 -23.02
N GLY A 173 12.98 2.54 -22.68
CA GLY A 173 11.82 1.92 -22.04
C GLY A 173 11.13 0.85 -22.91
N ASP A 174 11.22 0.95 -24.24
CA ASP A 174 10.65 -0.07 -25.14
C ASP A 174 11.43 -1.39 -25.09
N THR A 175 12.75 -1.34 -24.92
CA THR A 175 13.58 -2.54 -24.75
C THR A 175 13.35 -3.15 -23.37
N MET A 176 13.39 -2.32 -22.32
CA MET A 176 13.02 -2.71 -20.96
C MET A 176 11.66 -3.43 -20.93
N LEU A 177 10.64 -2.87 -21.60
CA LEU A 177 9.31 -3.47 -21.63
C LEU A 177 9.27 -4.82 -22.36
N LYS A 178 10.11 -5.02 -23.37
CA LYS A 178 10.25 -6.32 -24.04
C LYS A 178 10.95 -7.35 -23.15
N GLU A 179 11.98 -6.96 -22.42
CA GLU A 179 12.68 -7.84 -21.47
C GLU A 179 11.72 -8.33 -20.38
N LEU A 180 10.90 -7.42 -19.84
CA LEU A 180 9.91 -7.73 -18.81
C LEU A 180 8.77 -8.63 -19.32
N ASN A 181 8.30 -8.41 -20.56
CA ASN A 181 7.20 -9.18 -21.14
C ASN A 181 7.65 -10.44 -21.91
N GLY A 182 8.95 -10.66 -22.09
CA GLY A 182 9.51 -11.83 -22.79
C GLY A 182 9.48 -13.11 -21.97
N GLN A 183 8.73 -13.13 -20.87
CA GLN A 183 8.54 -14.25 -19.96
C GLN A 183 7.31 -15.08 -20.30
#